data_AF-A0A538ERP5-F1
#
_entry.id   AF-A0A538ERP5-F1
#
_cell.length_a   1.000
_cell.length_b   1.000
_cell.length_c   1.000
_cell.angle_alpha   90.00
_cell.angle_beta   90.00
_cell.angle_gamma   90.00
#
_symmetry.space_group_name_H-M   'P 1'
#
loop_
_entity.id
_entity.type
_entity.pdbx_description
1 polymer ?
#
loop_
_entity_poly.entity_id
_entity_poly.type
_entity_poly.pdbx_seq_one_letter_code
_entity_poly.pdbx_strand_id
1 'polypeptide(L)' 'MSISDLLLSQRRWGRTRCRKFLTSIQMSENKTVGSLTERQRRTLAALLEAKGHLDEADCRAVIGFGHLARA' A
#
# COMPACT_ATOMS: atom_id res chain seq x y z
N MET A 1 14.87 6.65 -6.05
CA MET A 1 14.06 5.71 -5.25
C MET A 1 12.65 5.68 -5.82
N SER A 2 12.16 4.50 -6.20
CA SER A 2 10.79 4.33 -6.69
C SER A 2 9.81 4.40 -5.51
N ILE A 3 8.55 4.71 -5.79
CA ILE A 3 7.53 4.67 -4.74
C ILE A 3 7.25 3.24 -4.26
N SER A 4 7.41 2.25 -5.14
CA SER A 4 7.26 0.85 -4.78
C SER A 4 8.31 0.38 -3.77
N ASP A 5 9.57 0.79 -3.92
CA ASP A 5 10.63 0.49 -2.93
C ASP A 5 10.34 1.10 -1.55
N LEU A 6 9.80 2.32 -1.52
CA LEU A 6 9.43 3.00 -0.28
C LEU A 6 8.23 2.34 0.40
N LEU A 7 7.22 1.96 -0.39
CA LEU A 7 6.08 1.23 0.12
C LEU A 7 6.50 -0.16 0.62
N LEU A 8 7.34 -0.89 -0.12
CA LEU A 8 7.86 -2.20 0.30
C LEU A 8 8.75 -2.14 1.54
N SER A 9 9.34 -0.98 1.84
CA SER A 9 10.10 -0.74 3.07
C SER A 9 9.20 -0.48 4.30
N GLN A 10 7.89 -0.30 4.11
CA GLN A 10 6.94 -0.14 5.22
C GLN A 10 6.42 -1.49 5.75
N ARG A 11 6.25 -1.61 7.07
CA ARG A 11 5.70 -2.84 7.70
C ARG A 11 4.30 -3.14 7.14
N ARG A 12 4.06 -4.41 6.76
CA ARG A 12 2.78 -4.93 6.21
C ARG A 12 2.44 -4.47 4.78
N TRP A 13 3.37 -3.81 4.08
CA TRP A 13 3.23 -3.46 2.66
C TRP A 13 3.91 -4.50 1.77
N GLY A 14 3.17 -5.55 1.40
CA GLY A 14 3.63 -6.55 0.44
C GLY A 14 3.43 -6.11 -1.03
N ARG A 15 4.12 -6.78 -1.97
CA ARG A 15 4.04 -6.53 -3.43
C ARG A 15 2.59 -6.44 -3.95
N THR A 16 1.72 -7.36 -3.51
CA THR A 16 0.31 -7.39 -3.92
C THR A 16 -0.49 -6.17 -3.44
N ARG A 17 -0.23 -5.70 -2.23
CA ARG A 17 -0.88 -4.50 -1.67
C ARG A 17 -0.38 -3.24 -2.36
N CYS A 18 0.92 -3.16 -2.59
CA CYS A 18 1.56 -2.08 -3.32
C CYS A 18 0.95 -1.92 -4.72
N ARG A 19 0.83 -3.03 -5.47
CA ARG A 19 0.22 -3.03 -6.81
C ARG A 19 -1.23 -2.56 -6.78
N LYS A 20 -2.07 -3.11 -5.88
CA LYS A 20 -3.48 -2.72 -5.77
C LYS A 20 -3.64 -1.24 -5.41
N PHE A 21 -2.81 -0.75 -4.51
CA PHE A 21 -2.80 0.64 -4.08
C PHE A 21 -2.43 1.57 -5.23
N LEU A 22 -1.33 1.28 -5.93
CA LEU A 22 -0.85 2.09 -7.06
C LEU A 22 -1.83 2.05 -8.24
N THR A 23 -2.48 0.90 -8.47
CA THR A 23 -3.57 0.77 -9.46
C THR A 23 -4.76 1.65 -9.09
N SER A 24 -5.14 1.72 -7.81
CA SER A 24 -6.25 2.56 -7.33
C SER A 24 -6.03 4.06 -7.56
N ILE A 25 -4.78 4.51 -7.56
CA ILE A 25 -4.41 5.92 -7.83
C ILE A 25 -3.89 6.12 -9.26
N GLN A 26 -4.09 5.13 -10.15
CA GLN A 26 -3.63 5.09 -11.54
C GLN A 26 -2.16 5.52 -11.70
N MET A 27 -1.30 5.02 -10.82
CA MET A 27 0.11 5.40 -10.75
C MET A 27 1.02 4.24 -11.11
N SER A 28 2.05 4.52 -11.89
CA SER A 28 3.06 3.52 -12.23
C SER A 28 3.95 3.19 -11.03
N GLU A 29 4.23 1.90 -10.84
CA GLU A 29 5.05 1.37 -9.74
C GLU A 29 6.52 1.81 -9.83
N ASN A 30 6.97 2.16 -11.03
CA ASN A 30 8.33 2.63 -11.30
C ASN A 30 8.50 4.14 -11.10
N LYS A 31 7.41 4.86 -10.80
CA LYS A 31 7.47 6.31 -10.65
C LYS A 31 8.24 6.68 -9.37
N THR A 32 9.16 7.62 -9.49
CA THR A 32 9.95 8.11 -8.35
C THR A 32 9.13 9.07 -7.50
N VAL A 33 9.37 9.08 -6.19
CA VAL A 33 8.69 10.04 -5.28
C VAL A 33 8.95 11.49 -5.66
N GLY A 34 10.12 11.78 -6.23
CA GLY A 34 10.46 13.11 -6.76
C GLY A 34 9.65 13.53 -8.00
N SER A 35 9.07 12.59 -8.74
CA SER A 35 8.23 12.85 -9.92
C SER A 35 6.74 13.01 -9.57
N LEU A 36 6.37 12.84 -8.29
CA LEU A 36 5.00 13.03 -7.84
C LEU A 36 4.67 14.50 -7.68
N THR A 37 3.50 14.88 -8.20
CA THR A 37 2.95 16.19 -7.92
C THR A 37 2.56 16.27 -6.45
N GLU A 38 2.56 17.48 -5.90
CA GLU A 38 2.19 17.69 -4.50
C GLU A 38 0.77 17.17 -4.19
N ARG A 39 -0.16 17.31 -5.14
CA ARG A 39 -1.50 16.74 -5.05
C ARG A 39 -1.47 15.21 -4.92
N GLN A 40 -0.66 14.54 -5.75
CA GLN A 40 -0.49 13.09 -5.68
C GLN A 40 0.08 12.67 -4.33
N ARG A 41 1.11 13.37 -3.82
CA ARG A 41 1.69 13.08 -2.51
C ARG A 41 0.67 13.21 -1.38
N ARG A 42 -0.13 14.27 -1.36
CA ARG A 42 -1.17 14.47 -0.33
C ARG A 42 -2.27 13.42 -0.39
N THR A 43 -2.76 13.07 -1.58
CA THR A 43 -3.73 11.97 -1.72
C THR A 43 -3.14 10.65 -1.26
N LEU A 44 -1.87 10.39 -1.58
CA LEU A 44 -1.18 9.17 -1.19
C LEU A 44 -1.00 9.10 0.33
N ALA A 45 -0.56 10.19 0.97
CA ALA A 45 -0.44 10.30 2.43
C ALA A 45 -1.79 10.09 3.13
N ALA A 46 -2.87 10.75 2.67
CA ALA A 46 -4.20 10.59 3.25
C ALA A 46 -4.72 9.14 3.14
N LEU A 47 -4.46 8.46 2.02
CA LEU A 47 -4.83 7.05 1.86
C LEU A 47 -3.96 6.12 2.72
N LEU A 48 -2.66 6.43 2.89
CA LEU A 48 -1.78 5.70 3.79
C LEU A 48 -2.21 5.84 5.25
N GLU A 49 -2.58 7.03 5.69
CA GLU A 49 -3.08 7.29 7.05
C GLU A 49 -4.42 6.58 7.28
N ALA A 50 -5.35 6.67 6.33
CA ALA A 50 -6.63 5.97 6.40
C ALA A 50 -6.45 4.44 6.45
N LYS A 51 -5.51 3.87 5.68
CA LYS A 51 -5.21 2.44 5.72
C LYS A 51 -4.47 2.05 7.00
N GLY A 52 -3.51 2.87 7.44
CA GLY A 52 -2.76 2.66 8.67
C GLY A 52 -3.63 2.66 9.93
N HIS A 53 -4.67 3.50 9.97
CA HIS A 53 -5.67 3.51 11.05
C HIS A 53 -6.58 2.28 11.03
N LEU A 54 -6.96 1.79 9.84
CA LEU A 54 -7.73 0.55 9.73
C LEU A 54 -6.92 -0.68 10.18
N ASP A 55 -5.60 -0.66 10.01
CA ASP A 55 -4.68 -1.73 10.43
C ASP A 55 -4.38 -1.76 11.95
N GLU A 56 -4.67 -0.70 12.72
CA GLU A 56 -4.56 -0.77 14.21
C GLU A 56 -5.69 -1.61 14.81
N ALA A 57 -6.90 -1.53 14.23
CA ALA A 57 -8.02 -2.40 14.56
C ALA A 57 -7.83 -3.84 14.03
N ASP A 58 -7.02 -4.04 12.98
CA ASP A 58 -6.85 -5.33 12.27
C ASP A 58 -5.63 -6.14 12.75
N CYS A 59 -4.99 -5.75 13.87
CA CYS A 59 -3.81 -6.41 14.45
C CYS A 59 -4.00 -7.89 14.83
N ARG A 60 -5.20 -8.47 14.62
CA ARG A 60 -5.51 -9.87 14.91
C ARG A 60 -5.80 -10.73 13.67
N ALA A 61 -5.95 -10.17 12.47
CA ALA A 61 -6.51 -10.91 11.32
C ALA A 61 -5.56 -11.17 10.15
N VAL A 62 -4.35 -10.59 10.09
CA VAL A 62 -3.52 -10.65 8.88
C VAL A 62 -2.29 -11.54 9.04
N ILE A 63 -2.51 -12.80 9.41
CA ILE A 63 -1.78 -13.92 8.78
C ILE A 63 -2.83 -14.72 8.02
N GLY A 64 -3.11 -14.29 6.80
CA GLY A 64 -4.20 -14.82 5.99
C GLY A 64 -3.86 -14.80 4.50
N PHE A 65 -2.70 -15.34 4.14
CA PHE A 65 -2.49 -15.85 2.78
C PHE A 65 -2.41 -17.39 2.87
N GLY A 66 -3.52 -18.02 2.49
CA GLY A 66 -3.54 -19.36 1.88
C GLY A 66 -3.54 -20.55 2.82
N HIS A 67 -4.72 -21.05 3.17
CA HIS A 67 -5.21 -22.41 2.83
C HIS A 67 -6.28 -22.85 3.84
N LEU A 68 -7.55 -22.93 3.39
CA LEU A 68 -8.72 -23.67 3.92
C LEU A 68 -10.01 -22.84 3.80
N ALA A 69 -10.49 -22.73 2.56
CA ALA A 69 -11.88 -22.47 2.25
C ALA A 69 -12.30 -23.44 1.14
N ARG A 70 -12.40 -24.74 1.49
CA ARG A 70 -13.16 -25.80 0.79
C ARG A 70 -13.01 -27.11 1.56
N ALA A 71 -14.01 -27.41 2.40
CA ALA A 71 -14.59 -28.72 2.70
C ALA A 71 -15.66 -28.50 3.78
#